data_AF-A0A536N489-F1
#
_entry.id   AF-A0A536N489-F1
#
_cell.length_a   1.000
_cell.length_b   1.000
_cell.length_c   1.000
_cell.angle_alpha   90.00
_cell.angle_beta   90.00
_cell.angle_gamma   90.00
#
_symmetry.space_group_name_H-M   'P 1'
#
loop_
_entity.id
_entity.type
_entity.pdbx_description
1 polymer ?
#
loop_
_entity_poly.entity_id
_entity_poly.type
_entity_poly.pdbx_seq_one_letter_code
_entity_poly.pdbx_strand_id
1 'polypeptide(L)' 'MQALEERTIIAAVKRTGAAEWATAPAPAAAVPQCPHCGSPMVLRTATRGANAGEKFWGCSTYPGCRGTRQASG' A
#
# COMPACT_ATOMS: atom_id res chain seq x y z
N MET A 1 -42.59 50.62 5.21
CA MET A 1 -41.80 49.99 6.30
C MET A 1 -41.51 48.53 5.96
N GLN A 2 -40.55 48.31 5.06
CA GLN A 2 -39.72 47.10 4.94
C GLN A 2 -38.37 47.65 4.45
N ALA A 3 -37.51 48.06 5.38
CA ALA A 3 -36.44 47.24 5.96
C ALA A 3 -35.32 47.05 4.91
N LEU A 4 -34.35 47.95 5.03
CA LEU A 4 -33.14 48.11 4.23
C LEU A 4 -32.07 47.22 4.86
N GLU A 5 -31.88 46.01 4.33
CA GLU A 5 -30.92 45.03 4.85
C GLU A 5 -30.31 44.22 3.69
N GLU A 6 -29.01 44.04 3.47
CA GLU A 6 -27.78 44.69 3.90
C GLU A 6 -26.73 44.42 2.80
N ARG A 7 -26.05 45.48 2.37
CA ARG A 7 -24.59 45.51 2.15
C ARG A 7 -23.93 44.41 1.31
N THR A 8 -23.76 44.75 0.04
CA THR A 8 -22.56 44.44 -0.75
C THR A 8 -21.28 44.61 0.08
N ILE A 9 -20.59 43.51 0.38
CA ILE A 9 -19.17 43.53 0.75
C ILE A 9 -18.42 42.53 -0.15
N ILE A 10 -17.52 43.13 -0.91
CA ILE A 10 -16.48 42.55 -1.74
C ILE A 10 -15.38 42.01 -0.81
N ALA A 11 -14.88 40.79 -1.01
CA ALA A 11 -13.45 40.46 -1.02
C ALA A 11 -13.19 38.95 -1.08
N ALA A 12 -12.38 38.58 -2.07
CA ALA A 12 -11.83 37.25 -2.26
C ALA A 12 -11.02 36.75 -1.05
N VAL A 13 -11.36 35.56 -0.56
CA VAL A 13 -10.38 34.63 0.02
C VAL A 13 -10.56 33.27 -0.64
N LYS A 14 -9.65 33.01 -1.57
CA LYS A 14 -9.33 31.71 -2.15
C LYS A 14 -9.19 30.66 -1.05
N ARG A 15 -9.98 29.58 -1.12
CA ARG A 15 -9.59 28.28 -0.56
C ARG A 15 -9.89 27.17 -1.57
N THR A 16 -9.22 27.24 -2.72
CA THR A 16 -8.79 26.02 -3.41
C THR A 16 -7.68 25.41 -2.55
N GLY A 17 -8.07 24.65 -1.53
CA GLY A 17 -7.18 23.77 -0.81
C GLY A 17 -6.85 22.59 -1.72
N ALA A 18 -5.76 22.71 -2.47
CA ALA A 18 -5.05 21.58 -3.01
C ALA A 18 -4.25 20.94 -1.86
N ALA A 19 -4.76 19.82 -1.33
CA ALA A 19 -4.08 18.77 -0.57
C ALA A 19 -5.20 17.88 -0.01
N GLU A 20 -5.28 16.57 -0.18
CA GLU A 20 -4.31 15.59 -0.61
C GLU A 20 -4.73 14.99 -1.95
N TRP A 21 -3.84 15.04 -2.94
CA TRP A 21 -3.79 13.92 -3.88
C TRP A 21 -3.36 12.74 -3.02
N ALA A 22 -4.34 11.95 -2.59
CA ALA A 22 -4.08 10.61 -2.16
C ALA A 22 -3.37 9.94 -3.34
N THR A 23 -2.03 9.95 -3.30
CA THR A 23 -1.26 8.83 -3.80
C THR A 23 -1.78 7.65 -2.99
N ALA A 24 -2.89 7.07 -3.46
CA ALA A 24 -3.12 5.68 -3.23
C ALA A 24 -1.84 5.03 -3.78
N PRO A 25 -1.00 4.39 -2.94
CA PRO A 25 0.00 3.53 -3.52
C PRO A 25 -0.80 2.55 -4.38
N ALA A 26 -0.61 2.61 -5.70
CA ALA A 26 -0.98 1.52 -6.60
C ALA A 26 -0.61 0.24 -5.85
N PRO A 27 -1.48 -0.80 -5.78
CA PRO A 27 -1.27 -1.93 -4.88
C PRO A 27 0.09 -2.54 -5.19
N ALA A 28 1.11 -2.07 -4.48
CA ALA A 28 2.49 -2.41 -4.67
C ALA A 28 2.54 -3.78 -4.04
N ALA A 29 2.29 -4.78 -4.88
CA ALA A 29 2.12 -6.20 -4.56
C ALA A 29 2.41 -6.45 -3.08
N ALA A 30 1.36 -6.37 -2.26
CA ALA A 30 1.52 -6.27 -0.81
C ALA A 30 2.40 -7.42 -0.33
N VAL A 31 3.59 -7.08 0.19
CA VAL A 31 4.55 -8.08 0.64
C VAL A 31 3.90 -8.85 1.80
N PRO A 32 3.66 -10.17 1.66
CA PRO A 32 2.99 -10.90 2.71
C PRO A 32 3.89 -11.03 3.93
N GLN A 33 3.25 -11.17 5.09
CA GLN A 33 3.94 -11.49 6.33
C GLN A 33 4.11 -12.99 6.49
N CYS A 34 5.23 -13.39 7.10
CA CYS A 34 5.53 -14.79 7.36
C CYS A 34 4.54 -15.37 8.39
N PRO A 35 3.89 -16.51 8.11
CA PRO A 35 2.91 -17.10 9.02
C PRO A 35 3.53 -17.67 10.31
N HIS A 36 4.85 -17.81 10.37
CA HIS A 36 5.54 -18.37 11.54
C HIS A 36 6.11 -17.30 12.48
N CYS A 37 6.52 -16.14 11.97
CA CYS A 37 7.25 -15.14 12.76
C CYS A 37 6.81 -13.69 12.51
N GLY A 38 5.87 -13.44 11.59
CA GLY A 38 5.39 -12.10 11.26
C GLY A 38 6.35 -11.22 10.45
N SER A 39 7.63 -11.61 10.30
CA SER A 39 8.59 -10.87 9.48
C SER A 39 8.15 -10.76 8.02
N PRO A 40 8.54 -9.69 7.29
CA PRO A 40 8.20 -9.54 5.89
C PRO A 40 8.80 -10.69 5.07
N MET A 41 8.10 -11.10 4.01
CA MET A 41 8.57 -12.13 3.10
C MET A 41 9.26 -11.53 1.87
N VAL A 42 10.04 -12.34 1.18
CA VAL A 42 10.74 -11.98 -0.06
C VAL A 42 10.35 -12.95 -1.16
N LEU A 43 10.10 -12.42 -2.35
CA LEU A 43 9.77 -13.23 -3.51
C LEU A 43 11.05 -13.89 -4.03
N ARG A 44 11.06 -15.21 -4.07
CA ARG A 44 12.18 -16.04 -4.55
C ARG A 44 11.69 -16.93 -5.67
N THR A 45 12.60 -17.33 -6.55
CA THR A 45 12.30 -18.32 -7.60
C THR A 45 12.92 -19.65 -7.19
N ALA A 46 12.14 -20.73 -7.25
CA ALA A 46 12.65 -22.07 -7.03
C ALA A 46 13.58 -22.45 -8.19
N THR A 47 14.79 -22.90 -7.87
CA THR A 47 15.82 -23.19 -8.89
C THR A 47 15.95 -24.68 -9.21
N ARG A 48 15.32 -25.55 -8.43
CA ARG A 48 15.47 -27.02 -8.49
C ARG A 48 14.16 -27.73 -8.10
N GLY A 49 14.01 -28.97 -8.54
CA GLY A 49 12.87 -29.82 -8.20
C GLY A 49 11.65 -29.60 -9.10
N ALA A 50 10.52 -30.18 -8.72
CA ALA A 50 9.28 -30.16 -9.52
C ALA A 50 8.72 -28.74 -9.75
N ASN A 51 9.01 -27.80 -8.85
CA ASN A 51 8.52 -26.41 -8.91
C ASN A 51 9.60 -25.45 -9.44
N ALA A 52 10.65 -25.95 -10.12
CA ALA A 52 11.71 -25.11 -10.66
C ALA A 52 11.15 -24.09 -11.66
N GLY A 53 11.53 -22.82 -11.50
CA GLY A 53 11.01 -21.70 -12.28
C GLY A 53 9.82 -20.98 -11.64
N GLU A 54 9.14 -21.59 -10.66
CA GLU A 54 8.03 -20.96 -9.96
C GLU A 54 8.50 -19.99 -8.88
N LYS A 55 7.70 -18.94 -8.65
CA LYS A 55 7.95 -17.97 -7.59
C LYS A 55 7.27 -18.41 -6.29
N PHE A 56 7.93 -18.16 -5.17
CA PHE A 56 7.40 -18.38 -3.84
C PHE A 56 7.84 -17.27 -2.89
N TRP A 57 7.04 -17.00 -1.87
CA TRP A 57 7.42 -16.11 -0.79
C TRP A 57 8.23 -16.91 0.23
N GLY A 58 9.46 -16.47 0.52
CA GLY A 58 10.30 -17.00 1.60
C GLY A 58 10.46 -15.97 2.71
N CYS A 59 10.59 -16.41 3.96
CA CYS A 59 10.84 -15.48 5.06
C CYS A 59 12.17 -14.70 4.87
N SER A 60 12.17 -13.41 5.17
CA SER A 60 13.38 -12.56 5.12
C SER A 60 14.45 -12.96 6.15
N THR A 61 14.06 -13.59 7.26
CA THR A 61 14.96 -13.98 8.36
C THR A 61 15.54 -15.39 8.21
N TYR A 62 15.40 -16.02 7.03
CA TYR A 62 16.07 -17.30 6.73
C TYR A 62 17.60 -17.18 6.90
N PRO A 63 18.31 -18.14 7.55
CA PRO A 63 17.86 -19.48 7.95
C PRO A 63 17.15 -19.59 9.31
N GLY A 64 17.05 -18.50 10.08
CA GLY A 64 16.42 -18.49 11.42
C GLY A 64 14.90 -18.75 11.38
N CYS A 65 14.25 -18.45 10.26
CA CYS A 65 12.87 -18.84 10.00
C CYS A 65 12.73 -19.44 8.60
N ARG A 66 12.06 -20.60 8.51
CA ARG A 66 11.86 -21.37 7.26
C ARG A 66 10.44 -21.24 6.69
N GLY A 67 9.69 -20.22 7.11
CA GLY A 67 8.34 -19.99 6.61
C GLY A 67 8.30 -19.67 5.13
N THR A 68 7.42 -20.34 4.39
CA THR A 68 7.19 -20.12 2.96
C THR A 68 5.71 -19.98 2.65
N ARG A 69 5.38 -19.33 1.53
CA ARG A 69 4.03 -19.25 0.96
C ARG A 69 4.12 -19.32 -0.56
N GLN A 70 3.08 -19.83 -1.21
CA GLN A 70 2.96 -19.79 -2.67
C GLN A 70 2.81 -18.33 -3.13
N ALA A 71 3.48 -17.95 -4.21
CA ALA A 71 3.33 -16.62 -4.81
C ALA A 71 2.20 -16.55 -5.84
N SER A 72 1.75 -17.72 -6.31
CA SER A 72 0.57 -17.89 -7.16
C SER A 72 -0.69 -17.86 -6.28
N GLY A 73 -1.22 -16.66 -6.07
CA GLY A 73 -2.60 -16.41 -5.68
C GLY A 73 -3.30 -15.65 -6.79
#